data_AF-A0A7S3JBE7-F1
#
_entry.id   AF-A0A7S3JBE7-F1
#
_cell.length_a   1.000
_cell.length_b   1.000
_cell.length_c   1.000
_cell.angle_alpha   90.00
_cell.angle_beta   90.00
_cell.angle_gamma   90.00
#
_symmetry.space_group_name_H-M   'P 1'
#
loop_
_entity.id
_entity.type
_entity.pdbx_description
1 polymer ?
#
loop_
_entity_poly.entity_id
_entity_poly.type
_entity_poly.pdbx_seq_one_letter_code
_entity_poly.pdbx_strand_id
1 'polypeptide(L)'
;DSGDEDFLMAFPLKYHNDSAANTEPIGESRGNNGKVIRSFGNGKKEMLFSNGVRKTVFPDGYSIVYFNNQDVKQTFPDKKSVYYFAEADTTQTTYPDGLKVFRFGHGQVEKHYPDQTKE
;
A
#
# COMPACT_ATOMS: atom_id res chain seq x y z
N ASP A 1 -23.81 -0.10 10.01
CA ASP A 1 -23.05 -1.33 9.75
C ASP A 1 -21.92 -0.94 8.81
N SER A 2 -20.77 -0.56 9.36
CA SER A 2 -19.71 0.21 8.66
C SER A 2 -18.31 -0.36 8.91
N GLY A 3 -18.23 -1.60 9.40
CA GLY A 3 -16.97 -2.25 9.77
C GLY A 3 -16.22 -2.88 8.58
N ASP A 4 -16.90 -3.10 7.45
CA ASP A 4 -16.31 -3.82 6.31
C ASP A 4 -15.36 -2.96 5.45
N GLU A 5 -15.49 -1.64 5.51
CA GLU A 5 -14.63 -0.72 4.76
C GLU A 5 -13.19 -0.70 5.29
N ASP A 6 -13.00 -1.04 6.57
CA ASP A 6 -11.68 -1.07 7.20
C ASP A 6 -10.76 -2.16 6.63
N PHE A 7 -11.33 -3.19 5.97
CA PHE A 7 -10.54 -4.28 5.40
C PHE A 7 -10.12 -4.05 3.95
N LEU A 8 -10.55 -2.94 3.35
CA LEU A 8 -10.29 -2.62 1.95
C LEU A 8 -9.04 -1.75 1.76
N MET A 9 -8.53 -1.80 0.53
CA MET A 9 -7.51 -0.86 0.07
C MET A 9 -8.07 0.56 0.08
N ALA A 10 -7.55 1.42 0.94
CA ALA A 10 -7.99 2.80 1.06
C ALA A 10 -6.87 3.76 0.63
N PHE A 11 -7.22 4.88 0.00
CA PHE A 11 -6.26 5.92 -0.37
C PHE A 11 -6.56 7.20 0.42
N PRO A 12 -6.08 7.33 1.68
CA PRO A 12 -6.42 8.47 2.52
C PRO A 12 -5.98 9.79 1.86
N LEU A 13 -6.88 10.78 1.85
CA LEU A 13 -6.65 12.09 1.23
C LEU A 13 -5.40 12.81 1.75
N LYS A 14 -5.00 12.55 3.00
CA LYS A 14 -3.77 13.13 3.55
C LYS A 14 -2.51 12.77 2.73
N TYR A 15 -2.52 11.61 2.07
CA TYR A 15 -1.42 11.12 1.23
C TYR A 15 -1.68 11.27 -0.27
N HIS A 16 -2.96 11.34 -0.67
CA HIS A 16 -3.40 11.23 -2.08
C HIS A 16 -4.22 12.45 -2.53
N ASN A 17 -3.88 13.64 -2.03
CA ASN A 17 -4.45 14.90 -2.52
C ASN A 17 -3.69 15.44 -3.74
N ASP A 18 -4.31 16.39 -4.42
CA ASP A 18 -3.80 17.02 -5.64
C ASP A 18 -2.86 18.21 -5.39
N SER A 19 -2.37 18.40 -4.16
CA SER A 19 -1.40 19.47 -3.88
C SER A 19 -0.12 19.26 -4.69
N ALA A 20 0.47 20.34 -5.22
CA ALA A 20 1.76 20.31 -5.92
C ALA A 20 2.86 19.65 -5.07
N ALA A 21 2.83 19.84 -3.75
CA ALA A 21 3.77 19.20 -2.83
C ALA A 21 3.67 17.65 -2.84
N ASN A 22 2.55 17.09 -3.31
CA ASN A 22 2.30 15.66 -3.44
C ASN A 22 2.44 15.17 -4.89
N THR A 23 2.11 15.97 -5.89
CA THR A 23 2.05 15.54 -7.30
C THR A 23 3.31 15.90 -8.09
N GLU A 24 4.01 16.97 -7.73
CA GLU A 24 5.16 17.48 -8.48
C GLU A 24 6.49 17.10 -7.80
N PRO A 25 7.38 16.38 -8.50
CA PRO A 25 8.69 16.07 -7.96
C PRO A 25 9.57 17.32 -7.92
N ILE A 26 10.16 17.59 -6.76
CA ILE A 26 11.13 18.69 -6.55
C ILE A 26 12.57 18.27 -6.90
N GLY A 27 12.80 16.99 -7.16
CA GLY A 27 14.10 16.46 -7.58
C GLY A 27 14.02 15.01 -8.02
N GLU A 28 14.92 14.62 -8.90
CA GLU A 28 15.08 13.25 -9.40
C GLU A 28 16.56 12.84 -9.34
N SER A 29 16.83 11.61 -8.91
CA SER A 29 18.14 10.98 -8.99
C SER A 29 18.04 9.60 -9.65
N ARG A 30 19.10 9.22 -10.37
CA ARG A 30 19.18 7.96 -11.09
C ARG A 30 20.32 7.12 -10.52
N GLY A 31 19.98 5.93 -10.04
CA GLY A 31 20.94 4.94 -9.56
C GLY A 31 21.54 4.13 -10.71
N ASN A 32 22.70 3.52 -10.44
CA ASN A 32 23.49 2.79 -11.44
C ASN A 32 22.79 1.55 -12.04
N ASN A 33 21.69 1.10 -11.43
CA ASN A 33 20.91 -0.08 -11.83
C ASN A 33 19.59 0.29 -12.55
N GLY A 34 19.46 1.53 -13.03
CA GLY A 34 18.22 2.02 -13.65
C GLY A 34 17.12 2.38 -12.66
N LYS A 35 17.39 2.32 -11.34
CA LYS A 35 16.47 2.82 -10.32
C LYS A 35 16.36 4.34 -10.42
N VAL A 36 15.14 4.85 -10.52
CA VAL A 36 14.85 6.29 -10.46
C VAL A 36 14.26 6.61 -9.10
N ILE A 37 14.72 7.68 -8.46
CA ILE A 37 14.20 8.15 -7.17
C ILE A 37 13.75 9.60 -7.34
N ARG A 38 12.48 9.88 -7.06
CA ARG A 38 11.91 11.22 -7.05
C ARG A 38 11.59 11.65 -5.62
N SER A 39 11.90 12.90 -5.30
CA SER A 39 11.55 13.53 -4.02
C SER A 39 10.48 14.59 -4.25
N PHE A 40 9.59 14.78 -3.28
CA PHE A 40 8.44 15.69 -3.39
C PHE A 40 8.42 16.70 -2.23
N GLY A 41 7.69 17.81 -2.41
CA GLY A 41 7.59 18.89 -1.42
C GLY A 41 7.01 18.46 -0.07
N ASN A 42 6.16 17.43 -0.03
CA ASN A 42 5.61 16.86 1.20
C ASN A 42 6.55 15.87 1.91
N GLY A 43 7.78 15.69 1.40
CA GLY A 43 8.79 14.80 1.95
C GLY A 43 8.66 13.33 1.54
N LYS A 44 7.63 12.95 0.76
CA LYS A 44 7.54 11.58 0.23
C LYS A 44 8.64 11.33 -0.82
N LYS A 45 8.98 10.07 -0.99
CA LYS A 45 9.89 9.60 -2.05
C LYS A 45 9.20 8.54 -2.90
N GLU A 46 9.27 8.70 -4.21
CA GLU A 46 8.86 7.69 -5.19
C GLU A 46 10.11 7.01 -5.76
N MET A 47 10.09 5.69 -5.83
CA MET A 47 11.15 4.86 -6.39
C MET A 47 10.57 4.02 -7.51
N LEU A 48 11.10 4.18 -8.72
CA LEU A 48 10.83 3.30 -9.85
C LEU A 48 12.02 2.36 -10.00
N PHE A 49 11.78 1.06 -9.84
CA PHE A 49 12.80 0.03 -9.98
C PHE A 49 12.87 -0.44 -11.43
N SER A 50 14.04 -0.94 -11.85
CA SER A 50 14.27 -1.45 -13.20
C SER A 50 13.38 -2.63 -13.57
N ASN A 51 12.89 -3.36 -12.58
CA ASN A 51 11.94 -4.43 -12.78
C ASN A 51 10.50 -3.93 -13.01
N GLY A 52 10.21 -2.64 -12.98
CA GLY A 52 8.85 -2.08 -13.18
C GLY A 52 8.08 -1.79 -11.88
N VAL A 53 8.55 -2.28 -10.74
CA VAL A 53 7.92 -2.00 -9.43
C VAL A 53 8.03 -0.51 -9.12
N ARG A 54 6.93 0.09 -8.66
CA ARG A 54 6.91 1.47 -8.15
C ARG A 54 6.63 1.47 -6.66
N LYS A 55 7.49 2.09 -5.86
CA LYS A 55 7.33 2.24 -4.41
C LYS A 55 7.29 3.70 -4.00
N THR A 56 6.26 4.11 -3.28
CA THR A 56 6.17 5.42 -2.64
C THR A 56 6.29 5.26 -1.12
N VAL A 57 7.07 6.13 -0.47
CA VAL A 57 7.24 6.14 1.00
C VAL A 57 7.07 7.57 1.51
N PHE A 58 6.21 7.73 2.52
CA PHE A 58 5.94 8.99 3.20
C PHE A 58 6.72 9.09 4.52
N PRO A 59 6.99 10.30 5.02
CA PRO A 59 7.79 10.50 6.23
C PRO A 59 7.24 9.84 7.50
N ASP A 60 5.92 9.70 7.61
CA ASP A 60 5.25 9.09 8.76
C ASP A 60 5.22 7.55 8.73
N GLY A 61 5.81 6.94 7.71
CA GLY A 61 5.90 5.48 7.57
C GLY A 61 4.83 4.89 6.66
N TYR A 62 3.86 5.67 6.18
CA TYR A 62 2.95 5.16 5.14
C TYR A 62 3.72 4.87 3.86
N SER A 63 3.43 3.75 3.22
CA SER A 63 4.06 3.40 1.96
C SER A 63 3.13 2.58 1.08
N ILE A 64 3.36 2.69 -0.23
CA ILE A 64 2.62 1.95 -1.26
C ILE A 64 3.60 1.34 -2.23
N VAL A 65 3.37 0.08 -2.57
CA VAL A 65 4.09 -0.65 -3.62
C VAL A 65 3.09 -1.07 -4.69
N TYR A 66 3.35 -0.70 -5.93
CA TYR A 66 2.64 -1.17 -7.12
C TYR A 66 3.52 -2.22 -7.80
N PHE A 67 3.00 -3.43 -7.92
CA PHE A 67 3.70 -4.56 -8.53
C PHE A 67 3.31 -4.70 -10.01
N ASN A 68 4.12 -5.44 -10.77
CA ASN A 68 3.89 -5.62 -12.21
C ASN A 68 2.68 -6.48 -12.54
N ASN A 69 2.30 -7.38 -11.64
CA ASN A 69 1.09 -8.19 -11.73
C ASN A 69 -0.17 -7.42 -11.34
N GLN A 70 -0.10 -6.07 -11.29
CA GLN A 70 -1.16 -5.16 -10.89
C GLN A 70 -1.55 -5.22 -9.40
N ASP A 71 -0.88 -6.06 -8.60
CA ASP A 71 -1.04 -6.04 -7.16
C ASP A 71 -0.63 -4.69 -6.57
N VAL A 72 -1.27 -4.35 -5.45
CA VAL A 72 -0.93 -3.17 -4.67
C VAL A 72 -0.74 -3.57 -3.22
N LYS A 73 0.33 -3.10 -2.59
CA LYS A 73 0.53 -3.26 -1.14
C LYS A 73 0.66 -1.90 -0.48
N GLN A 74 -0.18 -1.65 0.51
CA GLN A 74 -0.07 -0.53 1.42
C GLN A 74 0.48 -0.97 2.78
N THR A 75 1.24 -0.10 3.42
CA THR A 75 1.66 -0.24 4.82
C THR A 75 1.44 1.09 5.50
N PHE A 76 0.77 1.07 6.64
CA PHE A 76 0.36 2.24 7.40
C PHE A 76 1.30 2.51 8.58
N PRO A 77 1.32 3.75 9.12
CA PRO A 77 2.18 4.11 10.25
C PRO A 77 1.97 3.25 11.51
N ASP A 78 0.75 2.78 11.72
CA ASP A 78 0.35 1.89 12.82
C ASP A 78 0.80 0.43 12.63
N LYS A 79 1.56 0.14 11.55
CA LYS A 79 2.01 -1.20 11.12
C LYS A 79 0.91 -2.10 10.55
N LYS A 80 -0.31 -1.61 10.35
CA LYS A 80 -1.31 -2.28 9.51
C LYS A 80 -0.78 -2.35 8.07
N SER A 81 -1.04 -3.45 7.37
CA SER A 81 -0.77 -3.56 5.94
C SER A 81 -1.97 -4.12 5.20
N VAL A 82 -2.18 -3.64 3.98
CA VAL A 82 -3.27 -4.07 3.11
C VAL A 82 -2.65 -4.48 1.78
N TYR A 83 -2.90 -5.71 1.36
CA TYR A 83 -2.40 -6.26 0.10
C TYR A 83 -3.59 -6.58 -0.79
N TYR A 84 -3.67 -5.97 -1.97
CA TYR A 84 -4.66 -6.28 -2.99
C TYR A 84 -4.03 -7.17 -4.05
N PHE A 85 -4.61 -8.36 -4.22
CA PHE A 85 -4.29 -9.32 -5.25
C PHE A 85 -5.22 -9.07 -6.44
N ALA A 86 -4.67 -8.52 -7.53
CA ALA A 86 -5.49 -8.08 -8.66
C ALA A 86 -6.14 -9.26 -9.40
N GLU A 87 -5.38 -10.34 -9.62
CA GLU A 87 -5.86 -11.52 -10.34
C GLU A 87 -7.02 -12.23 -9.63
N ALA A 88 -6.97 -12.31 -8.30
CA ALA A 88 -7.96 -12.98 -7.47
C ALA A 88 -9.07 -12.04 -6.96
N ASP A 89 -9.00 -10.75 -7.31
CA ASP A 89 -9.83 -9.68 -6.74
C ASP A 89 -10.01 -9.82 -5.21
N THR A 90 -8.88 -9.96 -4.51
CA THR A 90 -8.88 -10.30 -3.08
C THR A 90 -8.01 -9.31 -2.31
N THR A 91 -8.49 -8.88 -1.14
CA THR A 91 -7.70 -8.05 -0.23
C THR A 91 -7.31 -8.86 1.01
N GLN A 92 -6.05 -8.80 1.38
CA GLN A 92 -5.54 -9.28 2.67
C GLN A 92 -5.11 -8.09 3.52
N THR A 93 -5.80 -7.88 4.62
CA THR A 93 -5.39 -6.94 5.67
C THR A 93 -4.64 -7.69 6.77
N THR A 94 -3.46 -7.23 7.16
CA THR A 94 -2.69 -7.80 8.28
C THR A 94 -2.49 -6.71 9.34
N TYR A 95 -2.92 -7.02 10.56
CA TYR A 95 -2.83 -6.14 11.72
C TYR A 95 -1.55 -6.39 12.55
N PRO A 96 -1.14 -5.43 13.40
CA PRO A 96 0.08 -5.55 14.20
C PRO A 96 0.05 -6.69 15.23
N ASP A 97 -1.15 -7.08 15.67
CA ASP A 97 -1.40 -8.22 16.58
C ASP A 97 -1.30 -9.58 15.87
N GLY A 98 -1.15 -9.59 14.54
CA GLY A 98 -1.04 -10.78 13.71
C GLY A 98 -2.37 -11.27 13.13
N LEU A 99 -3.50 -10.63 13.45
CA LEU A 99 -4.78 -10.91 12.78
C LEU A 99 -4.65 -10.64 11.29
N LYS A 100 -5.10 -11.60 10.47
CA LYS A 100 -5.22 -11.45 9.02
C LYS A 100 -6.68 -11.53 8.64
N VAL A 101 -7.14 -10.58 7.82
CA VAL A 101 -8.50 -10.56 7.29
C VAL A 101 -8.43 -10.63 5.78
N PHE A 102 -9.06 -11.64 5.20
CA PHE A 102 -9.20 -11.80 3.76
C PHE A 102 -10.60 -11.36 3.34
N ARG A 103 -10.70 -10.55 2.30
CA ARG A 103 -11.96 -10.18 1.67
C ARG A 103 -11.90 -10.53 0.19
N PHE A 104 -12.73 -11.46 -0.22
CA PHE A 104 -12.81 -11.95 -1.60
C PHE A 104 -13.73 -11.06 -2.43
N GLY A 105 -13.55 -11.03 -3.75
CA GLY A 105 -14.32 -10.19 -4.68
C GLY A 105 -15.84 -10.47 -4.64
N HIS A 106 -16.23 -11.68 -4.28
CA HIS A 106 -17.63 -12.07 -4.08
C HIS A 106 -18.18 -11.70 -2.68
N GLY A 107 -17.44 -10.91 -1.90
CA GLY A 107 -17.88 -10.33 -0.63
C GLY A 107 -17.68 -11.22 0.61
N GLN A 108 -17.21 -12.47 0.47
CA GLN A 108 -16.84 -13.28 1.63
C GLN A 108 -15.69 -12.63 2.39
N VAL A 109 -15.77 -12.69 3.71
CA VAL A 109 -14.71 -12.26 4.62
C VAL A 109 -14.27 -13.47 5.45
N GLU A 110 -12.96 -13.68 5.59
CA GLU A 110 -12.37 -14.68 6.49
C GLU A 110 -11.38 -14.00 7.43
N LYS A 111 -11.41 -14.38 8.73
CA LYS A 111 -10.46 -13.90 9.74
C LYS A 111 -9.57 -15.05 10.18
N HIS A 112 -8.26 -14.86 10.07
CA HIS A 112 -7.25 -15.83 10.47
C HIS A 112 -6.45 -15.25 11.64
N TYR A 113 -6.60 -15.86 12.81
CA TYR A 113 -5.97 -15.40 14.04
C TYR A 113 -4.56 -16.01 14.22
N PRO A 114 -3.68 -15.37 15.01
CA PRO A 114 -2.33 -15.88 15.26
C PRO A 114 -2.27 -17.28 15.88
N ASP A 115 -3.31 -17.67 16.62
CA ASP A 115 -3.47 -18.98 17.25
C ASP A 115 -3.94 -20.08 16.28
N GLN A 116 -3.98 -19.77 14.97
CA GLN A 116 -4.44 -20.62 13.87
C GLN A 116 -5.95 -20.89 13.87
N THR A 117 -6.71 -20.27 14.76
CA THR A 117 -8.18 -20.29 14.65
C THR A 117 -8.62 -19.46 13.43
N LYS A 118 -9.72 -19.87 12.82
CA LYS A 118 -10.31 -19.24 11.64
C LYS A 118 -11.80 -19.02 11.89
N GLU A 119 -12.29 -17.85 11.48
CA GLU A 119 -13.70 -17.44 11.52
C GLU A 119 -14.16 -17.01 10.12
#